data_AF-A0A943L7H1-F1
#
_entry.id   AF-A0A943L7H1-F1
#
_cell.length_a   1.000
_cell.length_b   1.000
_cell.length_c   1.000
_cell.angle_alpha   90.00
_cell.angle_beta   90.00
_cell.angle_gamma   90.00
#
_symmetry.space_group_name_H-M   'P 1'
#
loop_
_entity.id
_entity.type
_entity.pdbx_description
1 polymer ?
#
loop_
_entity_poly.entity_id
_entity_poly.type
_entity_poly.pdbx_seq_one_letter_code
_entity_poly.pdbx_strand_id
1 'polypeptide(L)'
;MKNSIYLKDELKRIDGRGYKAYKDLQDKYDFNDYILSIDHVQGDPFASPSRLRVIINKSQAKFPKELLNEEYKKVAVSDFLTRLFYTNVNKFSGKIFGSGKSGLISISRCTQEILERTSIVINKDNIEARFYVGFPARGRTVLAKELEKILFNVIPNIVANTLVYENINKAKIINRIKLVEDQEYIRTKLKEKDLIAFIANGSILPRESGVSQKPLIDSIPFKSPKTLEVELDLPNRGLVKGMGVKKGITVIVGGGYHGKSTLLNALELG
;
A
#
# COMPACT_ATOMS: atom_id res chain seq x y z
N MET A 1 -1.47 7.71 28.73
CA MET A 1 -1.72 8.08 27.32
C MET A 1 -2.68 9.25 27.34
N LYS A 2 -2.40 10.33 26.60
CA LYS A 2 -3.32 11.49 26.53
C LYS A 2 -4.56 11.06 25.74
N ASN A 3 -5.73 11.62 26.02
CA ASN A 3 -6.94 11.32 25.24
C ASN A 3 -7.12 12.35 24.11
N SER A 4 -8.06 12.07 23.20
CA SER A 4 -8.39 12.96 22.09
C SER A 4 -8.95 14.32 22.52
N ILE A 5 -9.61 14.40 23.69
CA ILE A 5 -10.10 15.67 24.26
C ILE A 5 -8.92 16.59 24.61
N TYR A 6 -7.90 16.06 25.26
CA TYR A 6 -6.67 16.79 25.58
C TYR A 6 -6.00 17.36 24.31
N LEU A 7 -5.92 16.56 23.23
CA LEU A 7 -5.40 17.04 21.94
C LEU A 7 -6.23 18.20 21.38
N LYS A 8 -7.56 18.14 21.51
CA LYS A 8 -8.46 19.20 21.05
C LYS A 8 -8.26 20.49 21.83
N ASP A 9 -8.03 20.41 23.13
CA ASP A 9 -7.76 21.59 23.96
C ASP A 9 -6.37 22.17 23.69
N GLU A 10 -5.37 21.32 23.47
CA GLU A 10 -4.04 21.77 23.03
C GLU A 10 -4.08 22.49 21.68
N LEU A 11 -4.87 22.00 20.72
CA LEU A 11 -5.10 22.69 19.45
C LEU A 11 -5.65 24.10 19.66
N LYS A 12 -6.67 24.27 20.52
CA LYS A 12 -7.21 25.60 20.85
C LYS A 12 -6.16 26.51 21.48
N ARG A 13 -5.33 25.96 22.39
CA ARG A 13 -4.28 26.71 23.10
C ARG A 13 -3.23 27.28 22.15
N ILE A 14 -2.87 26.54 21.10
CA ILE A 14 -1.82 26.94 20.15
C ILE A 14 -2.32 27.72 18.94
N ASP A 15 -3.63 27.87 18.75
CA ASP A 15 -4.21 28.59 17.61
C ASP A 15 -3.67 30.02 17.51
N GLY A 16 -3.34 30.47 16.30
CA GLY A 16 -2.78 31.80 16.07
C GLY A 16 -1.34 32.02 16.58
N ARG A 17 -0.70 31.03 17.25
CA ARG A 17 0.70 31.13 17.66
C ARG A 17 1.65 30.87 16.49
N GLY A 18 2.95 31.12 16.71
CA GLY A 18 3.98 30.76 15.75
C GLY A 18 4.06 29.24 15.53
N TYR A 19 4.43 28.83 14.32
CA TYR A 19 4.36 27.44 13.84
C TYR A 19 5.07 26.41 14.73
N LYS A 20 6.14 26.82 15.42
CA LYS A 20 6.87 25.97 16.37
C LYS A 20 5.98 25.43 17.48
N ALA A 21 4.87 26.09 17.81
CA ALA A 21 3.90 25.64 18.81
C ALA A 21 3.28 24.28 18.48
N TYR A 22 3.26 23.86 17.21
CA TYR A 22 2.82 22.50 16.87
C TYR A 22 3.69 21.40 17.49
N LYS A 23 4.95 21.68 17.87
CA LYS A 23 5.81 20.70 18.54
C LYS A 23 5.24 20.22 19.87
N ASP A 24 4.41 21.04 20.52
CA ASP A 24 3.70 20.68 21.76
C ASP A 24 2.71 19.52 21.53
N LEU A 25 2.32 19.26 20.29
CA LEU A 25 1.42 18.16 19.91
C LEU A 25 2.14 16.82 19.66
N GLN A 26 3.46 16.73 19.85
CA GLN A 26 4.19 15.46 19.66
C GLN A 26 3.91 14.51 20.82
N ASP A 27 2.95 13.60 20.63
CA ASP A 27 2.63 12.55 21.60
C ASP A 27 1.75 11.46 20.97
N LYS A 28 1.31 10.51 21.79
CA LYS A 28 0.27 9.52 21.49
C LYS A 28 -1.04 9.91 22.16
N TYR A 29 -2.09 9.88 21.37
CA TYR A 29 -3.44 10.25 21.76
C TYR A 29 -4.41 9.09 21.54
N ASP A 30 -5.17 8.77 22.59
CA ASP A 30 -6.22 7.77 22.56
C ASP A 30 -7.49 8.34 21.89
N PHE A 31 -7.89 7.75 20.77
CA PHE A 31 -9.13 8.04 20.05
C PHE A 31 -10.21 6.97 20.31
N ASN A 32 -10.06 6.19 21.38
CA ASN A 32 -10.87 5.04 21.80
C ASN A 32 -10.71 3.82 20.88
N ASP A 33 -10.97 3.99 19.58
CA ASP A 33 -10.92 2.90 18.61
C ASP A 33 -9.49 2.63 18.08
N TYR A 34 -8.62 3.64 18.19
CA TYR A 34 -7.24 3.58 17.76
C TYR A 34 -6.39 4.61 18.53
N ILE A 35 -5.07 4.48 18.42
CA ILE A 35 -4.11 5.46 18.93
C ILE A 35 -3.60 6.29 17.76
N LEU A 36 -3.72 7.61 17.87
CA LEU A 36 -3.07 8.55 16.97
C LEU A 36 -1.71 8.95 17.56
N SER A 37 -0.62 8.65 16.86
CA SER A 37 0.74 9.06 17.23
C SER A 37 1.19 10.21 16.32
N ILE A 38 1.62 11.33 16.90
CA ILE A 38 2.30 12.41 16.19
C ILE A 38 3.79 12.27 16.50
N ASP A 39 4.51 11.53 15.66
CA ASP A 39 5.91 11.14 15.94
C ASP A 39 6.89 12.28 15.67
N HIS A 40 6.58 13.14 14.70
CA HIS A 40 7.43 14.26 14.35
C HIS A 40 6.61 15.36 13.70
N VAL A 41 6.79 16.58 14.19
CA VAL A 41 6.18 17.78 13.62
C VAL A 41 7.19 18.50 12.73
N GLN A 42 6.78 18.78 11.49
CA GLN A 42 7.60 19.53 10.55
C GLN A 42 8.03 20.90 11.12
N GLY A 43 9.25 21.35 10.84
CA GLY A 43 9.81 22.58 11.43
C GLY A 43 9.19 23.88 10.90
N ASP A 44 8.61 23.83 9.70
CA ASP A 44 8.01 24.95 8.98
C ASP A 44 6.93 24.43 8.00
N PRO A 45 5.91 25.22 7.61
CA PRO A 45 4.85 24.80 6.70
C PRO A 45 5.32 24.32 5.32
N PHE A 46 6.50 24.75 4.87
CA PHE A 46 7.07 24.39 3.57
C PHE A 46 8.01 23.18 3.63
N ALA A 47 8.36 22.70 4.83
CA ALA A 47 9.24 21.56 5.04
C ALA A 47 8.54 20.22 4.74
N SER A 48 9.32 19.13 4.76
CA SER A 48 8.78 17.76 4.72
C SER A 48 7.69 17.59 5.78
N PRO A 49 6.49 17.08 5.42
CA PRO A 49 5.35 17.09 6.32
C PRO A 49 5.55 16.26 7.61
N SER A 50 4.73 16.54 8.62
CA SER A 50 4.73 15.84 9.91
C SER A 50 4.48 14.34 9.72
N ARG A 51 5.15 13.50 10.51
CA ARG A 51 5.02 12.04 10.50
C ARG A 51 4.02 11.60 11.56
N LEU A 52 2.99 10.90 11.13
CA LEU A 52 1.95 10.39 11.99
C LEU A 52 1.80 8.88 11.83
N ARG A 53 1.31 8.25 12.89
CA ARG A 53 0.85 6.87 12.86
C ARG A 53 -0.56 6.75 13.40
N VAL A 54 -1.32 5.83 12.83
CA VAL A 54 -2.51 5.27 13.47
C VAL A 54 -2.20 3.84 13.86
N ILE A 55 -2.48 3.48 15.10
CA ILE A 55 -2.24 2.14 15.64
C ILE A 55 -3.59 1.59 16.11
N ILE A 56 -4.08 0.53 15.48
CA ILE A 56 -5.33 -0.14 15.82
C ILE A 56 -5.06 -1.54 16.35
N ASN A 57 -5.68 -1.91 17.47
CA ASN A 57 -5.59 -3.28 18.00
C ASN A 57 -6.30 -4.26 17.06
N LYS A 58 -5.78 -5.47 16.91
CA LYS A 58 -6.41 -6.49 16.05
C LYS A 58 -7.82 -6.86 16.48
N SER A 59 -8.12 -6.77 17.78
CA SER A 59 -9.47 -6.96 18.32
C SER A 59 -10.48 -5.94 17.78
N GLN A 60 -10.03 -4.72 17.46
CA GLN A 60 -10.83 -3.67 16.84
C GLN A 60 -10.82 -3.77 15.32
N ALA A 61 -9.65 -4.04 14.72
CA ALA A 61 -9.50 -4.16 13.28
C ALA A 61 -10.24 -5.38 12.69
N LYS A 62 -10.38 -6.47 13.47
CA LYS A 62 -11.15 -7.68 13.16
C LYS A 62 -10.80 -8.37 11.83
N PHE A 63 -9.55 -8.26 11.37
CA PHE A 63 -9.08 -9.04 10.22
C PHE A 63 -9.06 -10.55 10.58
N PRO A 64 -9.63 -11.43 9.73
CA PRO A 64 -9.58 -12.87 9.93
C PRO A 64 -8.13 -13.37 10.01
N LYS A 65 -7.88 -14.37 10.87
CA LYS A 65 -6.53 -14.90 11.10
C LYS A 65 -5.97 -15.57 9.84
N GLU A 66 -6.84 -16.14 9.01
CA GLU A 66 -6.55 -16.84 7.76
C GLU A 66 -5.96 -15.92 6.69
N LEU A 67 -6.20 -14.60 6.81
CA LEU A 67 -5.60 -13.59 5.94
C LEU A 67 -4.20 -13.16 6.40
N LEU A 68 -3.81 -13.53 7.63
CA LEU A 68 -2.59 -13.05 8.30
C LEU A 68 -1.73 -14.19 8.84
N ASN A 69 -2.02 -15.45 8.48
CA ASN A 69 -1.36 -16.63 9.01
C ASN A 69 0.01 -16.89 8.38
N GLU A 70 0.22 -16.46 7.15
CA GLU A 70 1.48 -16.59 6.41
C GLU A 70 2.11 -15.22 6.12
N GLU A 71 3.44 -15.15 6.05
CA GLU A 71 4.16 -13.88 5.82
C GLU A 71 3.79 -13.23 4.48
N TYR A 72 3.74 -14.00 3.38
CA TYR A 72 3.35 -13.47 2.07
C TYR A 72 1.90 -12.93 2.06
N LYS A 73 1.00 -13.50 2.88
CA LYS A 73 -0.36 -12.98 3.04
C LYS A 73 -0.37 -11.68 3.83
N LYS A 74 0.42 -11.57 4.91
CA LYS A 74 0.59 -10.30 5.64
C LYS A 74 1.11 -9.18 4.75
N VAL A 75 2.07 -9.49 3.86
CA VAL A 75 2.56 -8.54 2.85
C VAL A 75 1.43 -8.12 1.90
N ALA A 76 0.66 -9.08 1.39
CA ALA A 76 -0.47 -8.80 0.50
C ALA A 76 -1.58 -7.96 1.16
N VAL A 77 -1.92 -8.25 2.43
CA VAL A 77 -2.85 -7.43 3.20
C VAL A 77 -2.28 -6.03 3.41
N SER A 78 -1.00 -5.91 3.79
CA SER A 78 -0.36 -4.61 4.02
C SER A 78 -0.30 -3.75 2.76
N ASP A 79 0.00 -4.35 1.60
CA ASP A 79 -0.05 -3.68 0.29
C ASP A 79 -1.49 -3.24 -0.04
N PHE A 80 -2.47 -4.13 0.13
CA PHE A 80 -3.88 -3.81 -0.09
C PHE A 80 -4.34 -2.62 0.75
N LEU A 81 -4.02 -2.63 2.05
CA LEU A 81 -4.37 -1.57 2.98
C LEU A 81 -3.64 -0.26 2.66
N THR A 82 -2.39 -0.31 2.19
CA THR A 82 -1.65 0.88 1.75
C THR A 82 -2.34 1.55 0.55
N ARG A 83 -2.74 0.76 -0.46
CA ARG A 83 -3.46 1.25 -1.63
C ARG A 83 -4.85 1.79 -1.27
N LEU A 84 -5.53 1.13 -0.34
CA LEU A 84 -6.84 1.55 0.13
C LEU A 84 -6.75 2.85 0.95
N PHE A 85 -5.74 2.98 1.83
CA PHE A 85 -5.46 4.21 2.56
C PHE A 85 -5.20 5.36 1.58
N TYR A 86 -4.35 5.15 0.57
CA TYR A 86 -4.09 6.14 -0.48
C TYR A 86 -5.36 6.57 -1.22
N THR A 87 -6.22 5.61 -1.55
CA THR A 87 -7.51 5.91 -2.22
C THR A 87 -8.44 6.70 -1.30
N ASN A 88 -8.53 6.33 -0.03
CA ASN A 88 -9.37 6.98 0.96
C ASN A 88 -8.85 8.38 1.32
N VAL A 89 -7.55 8.62 1.30
CA VAL A 89 -6.98 9.97 1.37
C VAL A 89 -7.58 10.83 0.26
N ASN A 90 -7.58 10.39 -0.99
CA ASN A 90 -8.15 11.17 -2.10
C ASN A 90 -9.68 11.34 -1.98
N LYS A 91 -10.37 10.34 -1.41
CA LYS A 91 -11.83 10.35 -1.25
C LYS A 91 -12.31 11.29 -0.13
N PHE A 92 -11.62 11.29 1.01
CA PHE A 92 -12.05 11.99 2.22
C PHE A 92 -11.32 13.31 2.47
N SER A 93 -10.18 13.55 1.81
CA SER A 93 -9.50 14.84 1.95
C SER A 93 -10.35 15.93 1.31
N GLY A 94 -10.77 16.88 2.14
CA GLY A 94 -11.43 18.11 1.71
C GLY A 94 -10.45 19.23 1.42
N LYS A 95 -10.98 20.39 1.02
CA LYS A 95 -10.19 21.62 0.91
C LYS A 95 -9.78 22.08 2.31
N ILE A 96 -8.48 22.06 2.57
CA ILE A 96 -7.86 22.62 3.77
C ILE A 96 -7.14 23.92 3.38
N PHE A 97 -7.31 24.96 4.18
CA PHE A 97 -6.67 26.25 3.92
C PHE A 97 -5.29 26.33 4.56
N GLY A 98 -4.34 26.94 3.85
CA GLY A 98 -3.04 27.29 4.41
C GLY A 98 -1.94 27.47 3.37
N SER A 99 -0.73 27.70 3.86
CA SER A 99 0.50 27.91 3.09
C SER A 99 1.29 26.61 2.95
N GLY A 100 2.15 26.51 1.94
CA GLY A 100 3.07 25.39 1.78
C GLY A 100 2.38 24.04 1.61
N LYS A 101 2.70 23.07 2.47
CA LYS A 101 2.12 21.72 2.44
C LYS A 101 0.86 21.57 3.29
N SER A 102 0.26 22.67 3.75
CA SER A 102 -0.95 22.66 4.59
C SER A 102 -2.04 21.73 4.03
N GLY A 103 -2.52 20.82 4.87
CA GLY A 103 -3.61 19.90 4.51
C GLY A 103 -3.21 18.70 3.66
N LEU A 104 -1.95 18.60 3.23
CA LEU A 104 -1.46 17.40 2.55
C LEU A 104 -1.60 16.21 3.49
N ILE A 105 -2.29 15.16 3.05
CA ILE A 105 -2.22 13.83 3.68
C ILE A 105 -1.62 12.90 2.63
N SER A 106 -0.62 12.10 3.00
CA SER A 106 -0.01 11.16 2.06
C SER A 106 0.57 9.94 2.76
N ILE A 107 0.52 8.81 2.07
CA ILE A 107 1.13 7.54 2.46
C ILE A 107 2.05 7.07 1.33
N SER A 108 2.98 6.16 1.63
CA SER A 108 3.80 5.51 0.59
C SER A 108 2.94 5.01 -0.56
N ARG A 109 3.38 5.24 -1.80
CA ARG A 109 2.70 4.73 -2.99
C ARG A 109 3.24 3.35 -3.35
N CYS A 110 2.35 2.43 -3.71
CA CYS A 110 2.72 1.12 -4.22
C CYS A 110 2.90 1.16 -5.75
N THR A 111 3.86 0.39 -6.24
CA THR A 111 4.06 0.07 -7.65
C THR A 111 3.12 -1.06 -8.08
N GLN A 112 3.37 -1.78 -9.18
CA GLN A 112 2.50 -2.91 -9.55
C GLN A 112 2.76 -4.14 -8.68
N GLU A 113 3.98 -4.29 -8.20
CA GLU A 113 4.44 -5.37 -7.35
C GLU A 113 3.84 -5.26 -5.94
N ILE A 114 3.64 -6.42 -5.32
CA ILE A 114 3.24 -6.56 -3.92
C ILE A 114 4.51 -6.78 -3.12
N LEU A 115 4.94 -5.73 -2.41
CA LEU A 115 6.20 -5.71 -1.67
C LEU A 115 5.95 -5.43 -0.20
N GLU A 116 6.82 -5.95 0.65
CA GLU A 116 6.87 -5.56 2.06
C GLU A 116 7.24 -4.08 2.18
N ARG A 117 6.49 -3.35 3.00
CA ARG A 117 6.65 -1.90 3.20
C ARG A 117 6.36 -1.53 4.64
N THR A 118 6.88 -0.39 5.06
CA THR A 118 6.63 0.16 6.40
C THR A 118 5.39 1.06 6.47
N SER A 119 4.65 1.24 5.37
CA SER A 119 3.45 2.09 5.34
C SER A 119 2.29 1.49 6.10
N ILE A 120 2.14 0.16 6.02
CA ILE A 120 1.23 -0.62 6.86
C ILE A 120 2.07 -1.72 7.50
N VAL A 121 2.06 -1.80 8.82
CA VAL A 121 2.80 -2.82 9.57
C VAL A 121 1.81 -3.63 10.39
N ILE A 122 1.79 -4.95 10.17
CA ILE A 122 0.92 -5.87 10.89
C ILE A 122 1.77 -6.61 11.92
N ASN A 123 1.69 -6.17 13.18
CA ASN A 123 2.39 -6.79 14.30
C ASN A 123 1.57 -7.94 14.90
N LYS A 124 2.05 -8.52 16.00
CA LYS A 124 1.32 -9.56 16.75
C LYS A 124 -0.07 -9.07 17.20
N ASP A 125 -0.12 -7.89 17.82
CA ASP A 125 -1.32 -7.40 18.52
C ASP A 125 -2.04 -6.23 17.82
N ASN A 126 -1.38 -5.56 16.88
CA ASN A 126 -1.91 -4.36 16.23
C ASN A 126 -1.57 -4.26 14.74
N ILE A 127 -2.26 -3.33 14.07
CA ILE A 127 -1.98 -2.87 12.72
C ILE A 127 -1.63 -1.39 12.81
N GLU A 128 -0.51 -0.99 12.22
CA GLU A 128 -0.05 0.40 12.17
C GLU A 128 -0.15 0.95 10.75
N ALA A 129 -0.71 2.13 10.57
CA ALA A 129 -0.59 2.91 9.34
C ALA A 129 0.34 4.10 9.57
N ARG A 130 1.38 4.24 8.73
CA ARG A 130 2.38 5.31 8.82
C ARG A 130 2.24 6.25 7.64
N PHE A 131 1.97 7.51 7.91
CA PHE A 131 1.64 8.50 6.89
C PHE A 131 2.11 9.89 7.29
N TYR A 132 1.94 10.84 6.38
CA TYR A 132 2.40 12.20 6.49
C TYR A 132 1.21 13.15 6.49
N VAL A 133 1.25 14.18 7.34
CA VAL A 133 0.26 15.25 7.36
C VAL A 133 0.96 16.59 7.37
N GLY A 134 0.63 17.46 6.41
CA GLY A 134 1.09 18.84 6.38
C GLY A 134 0.26 19.69 7.32
N PHE A 135 0.87 20.12 8.43
CA PHE A 135 0.15 20.88 9.46
C PHE A 135 -0.22 22.28 8.94
N PRO A 136 -1.51 22.65 8.97
CA PRO A 136 -1.98 23.91 8.37
C PRO A 136 -1.40 25.18 8.99
N ALA A 137 -1.07 26.17 8.16
CA ALA A 137 -0.62 27.47 8.63
C ALA A 137 -1.00 28.60 7.68
N ARG A 138 -1.10 29.83 8.18
CA ARG A 138 -1.13 31.06 7.37
C ARG A 138 0.20 31.76 7.52
N GLY A 139 1.05 31.72 6.49
CA GLY A 139 2.46 32.08 6.67
C GLY A 139 3.07 31.14 7.70
N ARG A 140 3.54 31.66 8.84
CA ARG A 140 4.07 30.87 9.98
C ARG A 140 3.13 30.85 11.20
N THR A 141 1.88 31.22 11.02
CA THR A 141 0.88 31.22 12.08
C THR A 141 0.07 29.93 12.03
N VAL A 142 -0.05 29.24 13.16
CA VAL A 142 -0.83 28.01 13.33
C VAL A 142 -2.30 28.23 12.91
N LEU A 143 -2.85 27.29 12.13
CA LEU A 143 -4.29 27.21 11.85
C LEU A 143 -4.86 25.96 12.54
N ALA A 144 -5.14 26.06 13.84
CA ALA A 144 -5.50 24.89 14.65
C ALA A 144 -6.85 24.30 14.23
N LYS A 145 -7.82 25.14 13.86
CA LYS A 145 -9.14 24.68 13.37
C LYS A 145 -9.02 23.83 12.09
N GLU A 146 -8.06 24.14 11.23
CA GLU A 146 -7.81 23.36 10.01
C GLU A 146 -7.14 22.02 10.34
N LEU A 147 -6.21 22.00 11.30
CA LEU A 147 -5.63 20.74 11.78
C LEU A 147 -6.68 19.89 12.50
N GLU A 148 -7.55 20.50 13.30
CA GLU A 148 -8.65 19.80 13.99
C GLU A 148 -9.55 19.07 12.99
N LYS A 149 -9.94 19.73 11.88
CA LYS A 149 -10.70 19.08 10.80
C LYS A 149 -9.98 17.84 10.26
N ILE A 150 -8.66 17.91 10.08
CA ILE A 150 -7.88 16.76 9.61
C ILE A 150 -7.89 15.64 10.65
N LEU A 151 -7.52 15.92 11.90
CA LEU A 151 -7.31 14.92 12.93
C LEU A 151 -8.62 14.30 13.45
N PHE A 152 -9.71 15.07 13.49
CA PHE A 152 -10.99 14.65 14.09
C PHE A 152 -12.10 14.37 13.09
N ASN A 153 -11.96 14.78 11.81
CA ASN A 153 -12.95 14.45 10.78
C ASN A 153 -12.34 13.60 9.66
N VAL A 154 -11.22 14.01 9.07
CA VAL A 154 -10.66 13.32 7.89
C VAL A 154 -9.99 12.00 8.25
N ILE A 155 -9.03 12.01 9.19
CA ILE A 155 -8.29 10.81 9.60
C ILE A 155 -9.22 9.71 10.14
N PRO A 156 -10.19 9.98 11.04
CA PRO A 156 -11.10 8.95 11.52
C PRO A 156 -11.87 8.26 10.39
N ASN A 157 -12.32 9.01 9.38
CA ASN A 157 -12.97 8.43 8.21
C ASN A 157 -12.03 7.54 7.39
N ILE A 158 -10.78 7.95 7.18
CA ILE A 158 -9.78 7.11 6.50
C ILE A 158 -9.52 5.83 7.29
N VAL A 159 -9.31 5.93 8.61
CA VAL A 159 -9.06 4.79 9.50
C VAL A 159 -10.22 3.81 9.46
N ALA A 160 -11.44 4.28 9.68
CA ALA A 160 -12.63 3.44 9.67
C ALA A 160 -12.84 2.72 8.33
N ASN A 161 -12.54 3.37 7.20
CA ASN A 161 -12.74 2.82 5.86
C ASN A 161 -11.52 2.08 5.30
N THR A 162 -10.43 1.94 6.08
CA THR A 162 -9.22 1.22 5.66
C THR A 162 -8.83 0.12 6.65
N LEU A 163 -8.73 0.44 7.94
CA LEU A 163 -8.11 -0.42 8.94
C LEU A 163 -9.12 -1.28 9.73
N VAL A 164 -10.40 -1.24 9.38
CA VAL A 164 -11.46 -2.05 10.00
C VAL A 164 -12.03 -3.00 8.96
N TYR A 165 -11.86 -4.30 9.16
CA TYR A 165 -12.20 -5.34 8.18
C TYR A 165 -13.67 -5.32 7.74
N GLU A 166 -14.59 -4.99 8.64
CA GLU A 166 -16.03 -4.94 8.32
C GLU A 166 -16.37 -3.84 7.31
N ASN A 167 -15.57 -2.76 7.29
CA ASN A 167 -15.84 -1.58 6.48
C ASN A 167 -15.16 -1.63 5.11
N ILE A 168 -14.36 -2.66 4.82
CA ILE A 168 -13.65 -2.79 3.54
C ILE A 168 -14.36 -3.79 2.62
N ASN A 169 -14.06 -3.70 1.32
CA ASN A 169 -14.57 -4.67 0.36
C ASN A 169 -13.88 -6.04 0.54
N LYS A 170 -14.56 -6.94 1.26
CA LYS A 170 -14.11 -8.30 1.58
C LYS A 170 -13.75 -9.11 0.34
N ALA A 171 -14.55 -9.01 -0.73
CA ALA A 171 -14.28 -9.72 -1.98
C ALA A 171 -12.95 -9.27 -2.63
N LYS A 172 -12.64 -7.96 -2.61
CA LYS A 172 -11.40 -7.43 -3.18
C LYS A 172 -10.16 -7.91 -2.43
N ILE A 173 -10.17 -7.89 -1.09
CA ILE A 173 -9.04 -8.37 -0.30
C ILE A 173 -8.88 -9.88 -0.42
N ILE A 174 -9.98 -10.66 -0.40
CA ILE A 174 -9.93 -12.11 -0.60
C ILE A 174 -9.35 -12.44 -1.97
N ASN A 175 -9.81 -11.79 -3.04
CA ASN A 175 -9.27 -12.02 -4.38
C ASN A 175 -7.78 -11.66 -4.48
N ARG A 176 -7.33 -10.60 -3.78
CA ARG A 176 -5.90 -10.25 -3.71
C ARG A 176 -5.09 -11.35 -3.04
N ILE A 177 -5.59 -11.93 -1.96
CA ILE A 177 -4.91 -12.99 -1.22
C ILE A 177 -4.83 -14.27 -2.06
N LYS A 178 -5.94 -14.70 -2.67
CA LYS A 178 -5.96 -15.83 -3.59
C LYS A 178 -4.94 -15.69 -4.73
N LEU A 179 -4.83 -14.49 -5.29
CA LEU A 179 -3.86 -14.19 -6.35
C LEU A 179 -2.40 -14.31 -5.87
N VAL A 180 -2.09 -13.93 -4.63
CA VAL A 180 -0.73 -14.05 -4.09
C VAL A 180 -0.43 -15.48 -3.67
N GLU A 181 -1.41 -16.20 -3.11
CA GLU A 181 -1.29 -17.64 -2.82
C GLU A 181 -0.96 -18.43 -4.09
N ASP A 182 -1.65 -18.15 -5.20
CA ASP A 182 -1.36 -18.79 -6.49
C ASP A 182 0.06 -18.46 -7.00
N GLN A 183 0.51 -17.22 -6.85
CA GLN A 183 1.88 -16.82 -7.23
C GLN A 183 2.94 -17.52 -6.37
N GLU A 184 2.72 -17.58 -5.05
CA GLU A 184 3.64 -18.25 -4.12
C GLU A 184 3.69 -19.76 -4.38
N TYR A 185 2.54 -20.36 -4.68
CA TYR A 185 2.45 -21.75 -5.10
C TYR A 185 3.26 -21.99 -6.38
N ILE A 186 3.13 -21.14 -7.40
CA ILE A 186 3.93 -21.24 -8.63
C ILE A 186 5.42 -21.21 -8.28
N ARG A 187 5.89 -20.20 -7.54
CA ARG A 187 7.32 -20.06 -7.17
C ARG A 187 7.87 -21.28 -6.43
N THR A 188 7.06 -21.88 -5.55
CA THR A 188 7.42 -23.11 -4.85
C THR A 188 7.52 -24.30 -5.82
N LYS A 189 6.54 -24.46 -6.72
CA LYS A 189 6.51 -25.55 -7.71
C LYS A 189 7.58 -25.44 -8.79
N LEU A 190 8.09 -24.25 -9.10
CA LEU A 190 9.22 -24.11 -10.03
C LEU A 190 10.42 -24.93 -9.56
N LYS A 191 10.77 -24.82 -8.27
CA LYS A 191 11.90 -25.53 -7.68
C LYS A 191 11.73 -27.05 -7.75
N GLU A 192 10.53 -27.55 -7.45
CA GLU A 192 10.20 -28.97 -7.50
C GLU A 192 10.24 -29.56 -8.92
N LYS A 193 9.89 -28.75 -9.93
CA LYS A 193 9.82 -29.17 -11.35
C LYS A 193 11.09 -28.88 -12.15
N ASP A 194 12.18 -28.50 -11.49
CA ASP A 194 13.45 -28.11 -12.11
C ASP A 194 13.33 -26.94 -13.11
N LEU A 195 12.41 -26.02 -12.83
CA LEU A 195 12.17 -24.80 -13.59
C LEU A 195 12.78 -23.59 -12.87
N ILE A 196 13.25 -22.62 -13.65
CA ILE A 196 13.72 -21.31 -13.17
C ILE A 196 12.70 -20.19 -13.40
N ALA A 197 11.76 -20.41 -14.31
CA ALA A 197 10.69 -19.46 -14.59
C ALA A 197 9.46 -20.15 -15.18
N PHE A 198 8.30 -19.52 -14.99
CA PHE A 198 7.05 -19.89 -15.65
C PHE A 198 6.33 -18.63 -16.14
N ILE A 199 5.92 -18.65 -17.40
CA ILE A 199 5.15 -17.56 -18.01
C ILE A 199 3.82 -18.11 -18.46
N ALA A 200 2.75 -17.75 -17.74
CA ALA A 200 1.40 -18.19 -18.03
C ALA A 200 0.95 -17.74 -19.44
N ASN A 201 0.24 -18.62 -20.15
CA ASN A 201 -0.45 -18.25 -21.37
C ASN A 201 -1.48 -17.14 -21.08
N GLY A 202 -1.60 -16.19 -22.00
CA GLY A 202 -2.46 -15.01 -21.83
C GLY A 202 -1.81 -13.86 -21.07
N SER A 203 -0.57 -14.01 -20.58
CA SER A 203 0.16 -12.93 -19.91
C SER A 203 0.37 -11.73 -20.82
N ILE A 204 0.13 -10.53 -20.29
CA ILE A 204 0.45 -9.27 -20.96
C ILE A 204 1.81 -8.76 -20.46
N LEU A 205 2.84 -9.03 -21.25
CA LEU A 205 4.23 -8.66 -20.95
C LEU A 205 4.56 -7.19 -21.27
N PRO A 206 4.18 -6.62 -22.44
CA PRO A 206 4.53 -5.24 -22.75
C PRO A 206 3.87 -4.25 -21.79
N ARG A 207 4.61 -3.17 -21.46
CA ARG A 207 4.11 -2.09 -20.62
C ARG A 207 3.55 -0.95 -21.46
N GLU A 208 2.65 -0.18 -20.87
CA GLU A 208 1.95 0.95 -21.50
C GLU A 208 2.92 2.00 -22.07
N SER A 209 4.04 2.27 -21.38
CA SER A 209 5.11 3.14 -21.87
C SER A 209 6.41 2.91 -21.09
N GLY A 210 7.52 3.55 -21.49
CA GLY A 210 8.81 3.47 -20.77
C GLY A 210 8.79 4.04 -19.34
N VAL A 211 7.77 4.83 -18.98
CA VAL A 211 7.61 5.44 -17.64
C VAL A 211 6.41 4.88 -16.87
N SER A 212 5.57 4.05 -17.50
CA SER A 212 4.40 3.45 -16.89
C SER A 212 4.59 1.95 -16.76
N GLN A 213 4.54 1.47 -15.53
CA GLN A 213 4.56 0.03 -15.25
C GLN A 213 3.20 -0.63 -15.46
N LYS A 214 2.19 0.00 -16.08
CA LYS A 214 0.91 -0.68 -16.38
C LYS A 214 1.04 -1.61 -17.59
N PRO A 215 0.21 -2.66 -17.72
CA PRO A 215 0.19 -3.48 -18.92
C PRO A 215 -0.29 -2.67 -20.14
N LEU A 216 0.28 -2.94 -21.31
CA LEU A 216 -0.18 -2.35 -22.57
C LEU A 216 -1.55 -2.90 -22.96
N ILE A 217 -2.52 -2.00 -23.16
CA ILE A 217 -3.87 -2.32 -23.64
C ILE A 217 -3.77 -2.77 -25.11
N ASP A 218 -4.64 -3.69 -25.54
CA ASP A 218 -4.71 -4.22 -26.91
C ASP A 218 -3.39 -4.85 -27.41
N SER A 219 -2.64 -5.45 -26.49
CA SER A 219 -1.39 -6.15 -26.80
C SER A 219 -1.58 -7.62 -27.11
N ILE A 220 -0.60 -8.21 -27.79
CA ILE A 220 -0.59 -9.64 -28.13
C ILE A 220 -0.31 -10.44 -26.84
N PRO A 221 -1.25 -11.29 -26.37
CA PRO A 221 -1.02 -12.10 -25.18
C PRO A 221 0.06 -13.16 -25.43
N PHE A 222 0.87 -13.43 -24.41
CA PHE A 222 1.90 -14.45 -24.50
C PHE A 222 1.28 -15.84 -24.72
N LYS A 223 1.91 -16.63 -25.59
CA LYS A 223 1.53 -18.02 -25.85
C LYS A 223 2.78 -18.89 -25.88
N SER A 224 2.79 -19.93 -25.04
CA SER A 224 3.87 -20.89 -24.96
C SER A 224 4.00 -21.69 -26.26
N PRO A 225 5.23 -21.97 -26.71
CA PRO A 225 5.48 -23.07 -27.64
C PRO A 225 5.05 -24.40 -27.01
N LYS A 226 4.45 -25.30 -27.80
CA LYS A 226 3.99 -26.63 -27.31
C LYS A 226 5.12 -27.44 -26.68
N THR A 227 6.35 -27.31 -27.18
CA THR A 227 7.53 -28.04 -26.70
C THR A 227 8.03 -27.59 -25.33
N LEU A 228 7.65 -26.38 -24.89
CA LEU A 228 8.02 -25.79 -23.60
C LEU A 228 6.79 -25.59 -22.69
N GLU A 229 5.60 -25.99 -23.15
CA GLU A 229 4.38 -25.82 -22.39
C GLU A 229 4.32 -26.81 -21.23
N VAL A 230 4.06 -26.28 -20.05
CA VAL A 230 3.83 -27.03 -18.83
C VAL A 230 2.51 -26.59 -18.20
N GLU A 231 1.98 -27.43 -17.33
CA GLU A 231 0.74 -27.21 -16.62
C GLU A 231 0.97 -27.17 -15.11
N LEU A 232 0.34 -26.20 -14.45
CA LEU A 232 0.33 -26.05 -12.99
C LEU A 232 -1.12 -25.96 -12.53
N ASP A 233 -1.52 -26.83 -11.61
CA ASP A 233 -2.84 -26.77 -10.98
C ASP A 233 -2.77 -25.90 -9.72
N LEU A 234 -3.29 -24.67 -9.82
CA LEU A 234 -3.19 -23.65 -8.78
C LEU A 234 -4.33 -23.79 -7.78
N PRO A 235 -4.08 -23.54 -6.47
CA PRO A 235 -5.08 -23.78 -5.43
C PRO A 235 -6.34 -22.90 -5.57
N ASN A 236 -6.25 -21.71 -6.17
CA ASN A 236 -7.39 -20.81 -6.33
C ASN A 236 -7.85 -20.64 -7.77
N ARG A 237 -6.91 -20.43 -8.71
CA ARG A 237 -7.24 -20.23 -10.14
C ARG A 237 -7.44 -21.53 -10.92
N GLY A 238 -7.06 -22.68 -10.35
CA GLY A 238 -7.10 -23.98 -11.02
C GLY A 238 -5.99 -24.13 -12.06
N LEU A 239 -6.21 -24.99 -13.05
CA LEU A 239 -5.23 -25.34 -14.07
C LEU A 239 -4.81 -24.14 -14.93
N VAL A 240 -3.51 -23.83 -14.92
CA VAL A 240 -2.88 -22.80 -15.77
C VAL A 240 -1.78 -23.44 -16.61
N LYS A 241 -1.85 -23.19 -17.93
CA LYS A 241 -0.79 -23.57 -18.89
C LYS A 241 0.13 -22.40 -19.17
N GLY A 242 1.40 -22.67 -19.46
CA GLY A 242 2.37 -21.65 -19.79
C GLY A 242 3.74 -22.21 -20.13
N MET A 243 4.66 -21.32 -20.48
CA MET A 243 6.03 -21.71 -20.81
C MET A 243 6.83 -21.97 -19.54
N GLY A 244 7.34 -23.19 -19.37
CA GLY A 244 8.28 -23.54 -18.32
C GLY A 244 9.72 -23.44 -18.82
N VAL A 245 10.53 -22.59 -18.19
CA VAL A 245 11.97 -22.47 -18.51
C VAL A 245 12.74 -23.37 -17.55
N LYS A 246 13.43 -24.38 -18.08
CA LYS A 246 14.23 -25.33 -17.30
C LYS A 246 15.54 -24.70 -16.83
N LYS A 247 16.15 -25.27 -15.79
CA LYS A 247 17.54 -24.94 -15.41
C LYS A 247 18.50 -25.18 -16.58
N GLY A 248 19.54 -24.35 -16.66
CA GLY A 248 20.54 -24.35 -17.73
C GLY A 248 20.57 -23.03 -18.48
N ILE A 249 21.15 -23.04 -19.68
CA ILE A 249 21.27 -21.85 -20.52
C ILE A 249 20.10 -21.84 -21.51
N THR A 250 19.25 -20.82 -21.41
CA THR A 250 18.17 -20.56 -22.38
C THR A 250 18.50 -19.32 -23.20
N VAL A 251 18.49 -19.43 -24.52
CA VAL A 251 18.78 -18.32 -25.44
C VAL A 251 17.49 -17.82 -26.07
N ILE A 252 17.18 -16.53 -25.88
CA ILE A 252 16.03 -15.86 -26.49
C ILE A 252 16.53 -15.09 -27.72
N VAL A 253 16.25 -15.63 -28.92
CA VAL A 253 16.67 -15.07 -30.21
C VAL A 253 15.52 -14.39 -30.96
N GLY A 254 15.83 -13.55 -31.95
CA GLY A 254 14.86 -12.86 -32.80
C GLY A 254 15.34 -11.49 -33.27
N GLY A 255 14.65 -10.91 -34.27
CA GLY A 255 14.96 -9.60 -34.83
C GLY A 255 14.83 -8.43 -33.85
N GLY A 256 15.32 -7.25 -34.24
CA GLY A 256 15.12 -6.01 -33.48
C GLY A 256 13.63 -5.74 -33.30
N TYR A 257 13.22 -5.24 -32.11
CA TYR A 257 11.82 -4.92 -31.79
C TYR A 257 10.83 -6.10 -31.73
N HIS A 258 11.30 -7.35 -31.70
CA HIS A 258 10.44 -8.55 -31.58
C HIS A 258 10.10 -8.97 -30.13
N GLY A 259 10.20 -8.07 -29.15
CA GLY A 259 9.76 -8.33 -27.77
C GLY A 259 10.71 -9.15 -26.87
N LYS A 260 11.96 -9.40 -27.29
CA LYS A 260 12.97 -10.13 -26.48
C LYS A 260 13.22 -9.48 -25.12
N SER A 261 13.52 -8.17 -25.11
CA SER A 261 13.74 -7.42 -23.87
C SER A 261 12.47 -7.32 -23.04
N THR A 262 11.29 -7.24 -23.68
CA THR A 262 9.99 -7.26 -22.98
C THR A 262 9.81 -8.56 -22.19
N LEU A 263 10.14 -9.70 -22.79
CA LEU A 263 10.09 -11.00 -22.14
C LEU A 263 11.09 -11.08 -20.97
N LEU A 264 12.33 -10.66 -21.18
CA LEU A 264 13.37 -10.67 -20.14
C LEU A 264 13.01 -9.75 -18.96
N ASN A 265 12.53 -8.53 -19.23
CA ASN A 265 12.12 -7.60 -18.17
C ASN A 265 10.94 -8.16 -17.35
N ALA A 266 10.02 -8.89 -17.99
CA ALA A 266 8.93 -9.54 -17.27
C ALA A 266 9.41 -10.68 -16.35
N LEU A 267 10.48 -11.40 -16.75
CA LEU A 267 11.12 -12.43 -15.93
C LEU A 267 11.91 -11.83 -14.76
N GLU A 268 12.56 -10.68 -14.95
CA GLU A 268 13.31 -9.98 -13.90
C GLU A 268 12.41 -9.51 -12.75
N LEU A 269 11.18 -9.09 -13.06
CA LEU A 269 10.23 -8.54 -12.10
C LEU A 269 9.29 -9.58 -11.45
N GLY A 270 9.31 -10.83 -11.93
CA GLY A 270 8.33 -11.90 -11.61
C GLY A 270 8.69 -12.80 -10.44
#